data_AF-A0A499V305-F1
#
_entry.id   AF-A0A499V305-F1
#
_cell.length_a   1.000
_cell.length_b   1.000
_cell.length_c   1.000
_cell.angle_alpha   90.00
_cell.angle_beta   90.00
_cell.angle_gamma   90.00
#
_symmetry.space_group_name_H-M   'P 1'
#
loop_
_entity.id
_entity.type
_entity.pdbx_description
1 polymer ?
#
loop_
_entity_poly.entity_id
_entity_poly.type
_entity_poly.pdbx_seq_one_letter_code
_entity_poly.pdbx_strand_id
1 'polypeptide(L)'
;MDREKITLSGAQETLLATLYGRAVDSRSPDSILHDHAAREAVERVAYDFSKTGMTDTTAVGIALRAKQLDDWAMEFLAEHQKATVLHLACGLDTRVQRLDPPSSVRWIDIDYPEVIDLRRRLLPEPSGNYEMVGASVTDEAWLREVPDDRPTVVVAEGLTMYLRKEDGKRLIQRITERFPSGQLLFDVYGPLGIRLQKMVPAVRNAGATLHWGLDDPHEVETWHPGLTCLDAVRSVDMPGVEKMPASGRMSMRVMAHLPGFRDVGRILRYRF
;
A
#
# COMPACT_ATOMS: atom_id res chain seq x y z
N MET A 1 -29.16 8.51 -2.51
CA MET A 1 -28.43 7.24 -2.68
C MET A 1 -28.19 6.66 -1.31
N ASP A 2 -28.55 5.41 -1.10
CA ASP A 2 -28.29 4.72 0.17
C ASP A 2 -26.78 4.52 0.33
N ARG A 3 -26.25 4.87 1.51
CA ARG A 3 -24.83 4.68 1.83
C ARG A 3 -24.53 3.19 2.07
N GLU A 4 -23.38 2.73 1.59
CA GLU A 4 -22.92 1.34 1.72
C GLU A 4 -22.61 1.01 3.18
N LYS A 5 -23.27 -0.04 3.73
CA LYS A 5 -22.95 -0.55 5.06
C LYS A 5 -21.73 -1.46 5.00
N ILE A 6 -20.75 -1.19 5.86
CA ILE A 6 -19.52 -1.99 5.93
C ILE A 6 -19.68 -3.09 6.97
N THR A 7 -19.39 -4.33 6.57
CA THR A 7 -19.36 -5.51 7.45
C THR A 7 -17.93 -6.04 7.67
N LEU A 8 -16.91 -5.30 7.22
CA LEU A 8 -15.50 -5.66 7.39
C LEU A 8 -15.11 -5.62 8.88
N SER A 9 -14.23 -6.52 9.29
CA SER A 9 -13.74 -6.63 10.67
C SER A 9 -12.25 -6.99 10.70
N GLY A 10 -11.60 -6.84 11.85
CA GLY A 10 -10.18 -7.21 11.98
C GLY A 10 -9.29 -6.34 11.08
N ALA A 11 -8.29 -6.96 10.44
CA ALA A 11 -7.38 -6.27 9.52
C ALA A 11 -8.10 -5.50 8.40
N GLN A 12 -9.24 -5.99 7.92
CA GLN A 12 -10.01 -5.34 6.86
C GLN A 12 -10.64 -4.01 7.30
N GLU A 13 -10.89 -3.79 8.60
CA GLU A 13 -11.36 -2.49 9.08
C GLU A 13 -10.29 -1.41 8.94
N THR A 14 -9.00 -1.77 8.95
CA THR A 14 -7.91 -0.81 8.76
C THR A 14 -7.91 -0.14 7.38
N LEU A 15 -8.56 -0.79 6.38
CA LEU A 15 -8.77 -0.24 5.03
C LEU A 15 -9.57 1.07 5.06
N LEU A 16 -10.50 1.20 6.01
CA LEU A 16 -11.30 2.43 6.15
C LEU A 16 -10.45 3.59 6.65
N ALA A 17 -9.46 3.32 7.52
CA ALA A 17 -8.56 4.35 8.00
C ALA A 17 -7.66 4.88 6.88
N THR A 18 -7.09 4.00 6.04
CA THR A 18 -6.25 4.43 4.91
C THR A 18 -7.05 5.13 3.83
N LEU A 19 -8.25 4.63 3.49
CA LEU A 19 -9.19 5.34 2.61
C LEU A 19 -9.50 6.75 3.13
N TYR A 20 -9.84 6.86 4.43
CA TYR A 20 -10.16 8.14 5.03
C TYR A 20 -8.98 9.10 5.07
N GLY A 21 -7.77 8.61 5.35
CA GLY A 21 -6.55 9.40 5.30
C GLY A 21 -6.32 10.04 3.94
N ARG A 22 -6.49 9.26 2.85
CA ARG A 22 -6.42 9.79 1.47
C ARG A 22 -7.54 10.79 1.16
N ALA A 23 -8.75 10.56 1.67
CA ALA A 23 -9.85 11.51 1.52
C ALA A 23 -9.61 12.84 2.27
N VAL A 24 -8.98 12.79 3.45
CA VAL A 24 -8.56 13.98 4.20
C VAL A 24 -7.50 14.75 3.40
N ASP A 25 -6.48 14.06 2.87
CA ASP A 25 -5.48 14.67 1.98
C ASP A 25 -6.13 15.33 0.76
N SER A 26 -7.03 14.63 0.06
CA SER A 26 -7.73 15.14 -1.14
C SER A 26 -8.58 16.39 -0.90
N ARG A 27 -9.02 16.62 0.35
CA ARG A 27 -9.75 17.84 0.75
C ARG A 27 -8.82 19.00 1.11
N SER A 28 -7.54 18.72 1.35
CA SER A 28 -6.54 19.74 1.67
C SER A 28 -6.27 20.64 0.46
N PRO A 29 -6.09 21.96 0.65
CA PRO A 29 -5.63 22.84 -0.44
C PRO A 29 -4.23 22.46 -0.96
N ASP A 30 -3.41 21.84 -0.11
CA ASP A 30 -2.05 21.38 -0.44
C ASP A 30 -1.99 19.85 -0.63
N SER A 31 -3.07 19.25 -1.13
CA SER A 31 -3.20 17.80 -1.33
C SER A 31 -1.97 17.21 -2.03
N ILE A 32 -1.54 16.05 -1.54
CA ILE A 32 -0.37 15.32 -2.03
C ILE A 32 -0.76 14.39 -3.18
N LEU A 33 -1.88 13.68 -3.04
CA LEU A 33 -2.33 12.67 -4.00
C LEU A 33 -3.37 13.19 -4.98
N HIS A 34 -4.10 14.25 -4.63
CA HIS A 34 -5.30 14.70 -5.34
C HIS A 34 -6.30 13.54 -5.55
N ASP A 35 -6.47 12.68 -4.54
CA ASP A 35 -7.24 11.45 -4.64
C ASP A 35 -8.76 11.71 -4.57
N HIS A 36 -9.34 12.16 -5.67
CA HIS A 36 -10.76 12.49 -5.76
C HIS A 36 -11.66 11.26 -5.57
N ALA A 37 -11.24 10.10 -6.10
CA ALA A 37 -11.98 8.85 -5.96
C ALA A 37 -12.06 8.41 -4.49
N ALA A 38 -10.98 8.54 -3.71
CA ALA A 38 -11.03 8.27 -2.28
C ALA A 38 -11.99 9.20 -1.53
N ARG A 39 -11.98 10.50 -1.87
CA ARG A 39 -12.90 11.49 -1.29
C ARG A 39 -14.36 11.13 -1.54
N GLU A 40 -14.71 10.79 -2.78
CA GLU A 40 -16.07 10.40 -3.16
C GLU A 40 -16.49 9.07 -2.51
N ALA A 41 -15.59 8.09 -2.46
CA ALA A 41 -15.84 6.80 -1.82
C ALA A 41 -16.21 6.98 -0.33
N VAL A 42 -15.49 7.83 0.42
CA VAL A 42 -15.80 8.12 1.83
C VAL A 42 -17.22 8.66 2.02
N GLU A 43 -17.73 9.47 1.09
CA GLU A 43 -19.08 10.04 1.18
C GLU A 43 -20.19 9.00 0.95
N ARG A 44 -19.85 7.90 0.26
CA ARG A 44 -20.74 6.77 -0.03
C ARG A 44 -20.75 5.71 1.06
N VAL A 45 -19.80 5.73 2.00
CA VAL A 45 -19.71 4.74 3.09
C VAL A 45 -20.53 5.15 4.32
N ALA A 46 -21.36 4.25 4.83
CA ALA A 46 -22.11 4.42 6.07
C ALA A 46 -21.24 4.05 7.30
N TYR A 47 -20.18 4.81 7.54
CA TYR A 47 -19.25 4.60 8.66
C TYR A 47 -18.95 5.92 9.39
N ASP A 48 -18.74 5.82 10.70
CA ASP A 48 -18.30 6.95 11.52
C ASP A 48 -16.76 7.03 11.50
N PHE A 49 -16.24 7.77 10.51
CA PHE A 49 -14.80 7.92 10.31
C PHE A 49 -14.07 8.64 11.46
N SER A 50 -14.77 9.30 12.38
CA SER A 50 -14.14 9.87 13.58
C SER A 50 -13.48 8.79 14.46
N LYS A 51 -13.99 7.55 14.41
CA LYS A 51 -13.45 6.39 15.14
C LYS A 51 -12.06 5.95 14.68
N THR A 52 -11.64 6.37 13.49
CA THR A 52 -10.28 6.10 12.99
C THR A 52 -9.21 6.83 13.79
N GLY A 53 -9.57 7.92 14.49
CA GLY A 53 -8.61 8.80 15.16
C GLY A 53 -7.68 9.53 14.19
N MET A 54 -8.09 9.69 12.93
CA MET A 54 -7.28 10.34 11.89
C MET A 54 -6.94 11.78 12.30
N THR A 55 -5.67 12.13 12.16
CA THR A 55 -5.16 13.49 12.31
C THR A 55 -4.56 13.97 11.00
N ASP A 56 -4.41 15.27 10.81
CA ASP A 56 -3.76 15.82 9.60
C ASP A 56 -2.35 15.25 9.40
N THR A 57 -1.57 15.09 10.46
CA THR A 57 -0.24 14.47 10.40
C THR A 57 -0.31 13.03 9.91
N THR A 58 -1.28 12.24 10.40
CA THR A 58 -1.46 10.84 9.98
C THR A 58 -1.97 10.75 8.54
N ALA A 59 -2.88 11.63 8.14
CA ALA A 59 -3.40 11.72 6.77
C ALA A 59 -2.28 12.06 5.78
N VAL A 60 -1.45 13.06 6.09
CA VAL A 60 -0.24 13.39 5.32
C VAL A 60 0.70 12.19 5.27
N GLY A 61 0.95 11.50 6.38
CA GLY A 61 1.80 10.30 6.39
C GLY A 61 1.29 9.18 5.47
N ILE A 62 -0.03 8.93 5.47
CA ILE A 62 -0.68 7.98 4.55
C ILE A 62 -0.50 8.44 3.10
N ALA A 63 -0.73 9.72 2.83
CA ALA A 63 -0.63 10.28 1.49
C ALA A 63 0.80 10.26 0.95
N LEU A 64 1.80 10.58 1.76
CA LEU A 64 3.22 10.50 1.38
C LEU A 64 3.66 9.07 1.10
N ARG A 65 3.21 8.10 1.91
CA ARG A 65 3.51 6.68 1.68
C ARG A 65 2.95 6.21 0.33
N ALA A 66 1.68 6.49 0.08
CA ALA A 66 1.04 6.15 -1.19
C ALA A 66 1.74 6.88 -2.35
N LYS A 67 2.07 8.18 -2.19
CA LYS A 67 2.76 8.96 -3.22
C LYS A 67 4.11 8.38 -3.59
N GLN A 68 4.90 7.92 -2.63
CA GLN A 68 6.21 7.31 -2.93
C GLN A 68 6.06 6.03 -3.76
N LEU A 69 5.05 5.20 -3.47
CA LEU A 69 4.74 4.00 -4.24
C LEU A 69 4.20 4.34 -5.64
N ASP A 70 3.37 5.38 -5.73
CA ASP A 70 2.85 5.92 -6.99
C ASP A 70 3.98 6.42 -7.89
N ASP A 71 4.90 7.22 -7.35
CA ASP A 71 6.03 7.78 -8.07
C ASP A 71 6.91 6.65 -8.63
N TRP A 72 7.24 5.64 -7.82
CA TRP A 72 8.00 4.47 -8.29
C TRP A 72 7.25 3.61 -9.32
N ALA A 73 5.94 3.43 -9.15
CA ALA A 73 5.13 2.72 -10.14
C ALA A 73 5.11 3.47 -11.47
N MET A 74 4.98 4.80 -11.44
CA MET A 74 5.00 5.64 -12.65
C MET A 74 6.38 5.70 -13.30
N GLU A 75 7.46 5.71 -12.54
CA GLU A 75 8.83 5.56 -13.06
C GLU A 75 8.96 4.25 -13.85
N PHE A 76 8.51 3.12 -13.28
CA PHE A 76 8.51 1.83 -13.97
C PHE A 76 7.66 1.84 -15.25
N LEU A 77 6.45 2.41 -15.19
CA LEU A 77 5.56 2.48 -16.35
C LEU A 77 6.09 3.42 -17.46
N ALA A 78 6.86 4.44 -17.11
CA ALA A 78 7.53 5.31 -18.08
C ALA A 78 8.64 4.58 -18.86
N GLU A 79 9.32 3.63 -18.21
CA GLU A 79 10.36 2.79 -18.83
C GLU A 79 9.78 1.62 -19.64
N HIS A 80 8.53 1.23 -19.37
CA HIS A 80 7.89 0.06 -19.97
C HIS A 80 6.53 0.38 -20.61
N GLN A 81 6.52 0.62 -21.94
CA GLN A 81 5.30 0.90 -22.71
C GLN A 81 4.21 -0.18 -22.60
N LYS A 82 4.60 -1.44 -22.32
CA LYS A 82 3.70 -2.57 -22.04
C LYS A 82 4.18 -3.23 -20.74
N ALA A 83 3.34 -3.17 -19.71
CA ALA A 83 3.66 -3.68 -18.38
C ALA A 83 2.42 -4.30 -17.72
N THR A 84 2.65 -5.10 -16.68
CA THR A 84 1.63 -5.52 -15.72
C THR A 84 1.85 -4.77 -14.40
N VAL A 85 0.79 -4.22 -13.82
CA VAL A 85 0.76 -3.78 -12.43
C VAL A 85 -0.01 -4.82 -11.62
N LEU A 86 0.66 -5.44 -10.65
CA LEU A 86 0.03 -6.28 -9.64
C LEU A 86 -0.15 -5.48 -8.37
N HIS A 87 -1.39 -5.17 -8.02
CA HIS A 87 -1.70 -4.43 -6.81
C HIS A 87 -2.24 -5.39 -5.76
N LEU A 88 -1.35 -5.80 -4.86
CA LEU A 88 -1.61 -6.85 -3.87
C LEU A 88 -2.22 -6.27 -2.60
N ALA A 89 -3.25 -6.94 -2.08
CA ALA A 89 -4.09 -6.45 -0.99
C ALA A 89 -4.56 -5.01 -1.27
N CYS A 90 -5.17 -4.82 -2.45
CA CYS A 90 -5.49 -3.52 -3.01
C CYS A 90 -6.50 -2.71 -2.17
N GLY A 91 -7.22 -3.35 -1.26
CA GLY A 91 -8.04 -2.71 -0.26
C GLY A 91 -9.10 -1.79 -0.88
N LEU A 92 -9.16 -0.56 -0.38
CA LEU A 92 -9.94 0.54 -0.98
C LEU A 92 -9.00 1.62 -1.54
N ASP A 93 -7.80 1.25 -1.99
CA ASP A 93 -6.88 2.18 -2.65
C ASP A 93 -7.34 2.45 -4.09
N THR A 94 -7.35 3.73 -4.46
CA THR A 94 -7.81 4.30 -5.71
C THR A 94 -6.66 4.69 -6.65
N ARG A 95 -5.51 4.01 -6.54
CA ARG A 95 -4.31 4.30 -7.33
C ARG A 95 -4.54 4.23 -8.83
N VAL A 96 -5.26 3.21 -9.30
CA VAL A 96 -5.56 3.08 -10.73
C VAL A 96 -6.39 4.25 -11.25
N GLN A 97 -7.28 4.83 -10.43
CA GLN A 97 -8.07 6.01 -10.80
C GLN A 97 -7.22 7.28 -10.89
N ARG A 98 -6.23 7.46 -10.00
CA ARG A 98 -5.39 8.67 -9.99
C ARG A 98 -4.14 8.59 -10.88
N LEU A 99 -3.65 7.39 -11.15
CA LEU A 99 -2.52 7.18 -12.07
C LEU A 99 -2.96 7.07 -13.53
N ASP A 100 -4.20 6.65 -13.79
CA ASP A 100 -4.81 6.56 -15.12
C ASP A 100 -3.85 5.99 -16.20
N PRO A 101 -3.34 4.76 -16.01
CA PRO A 101 -2.35 4.20 -16.91
C PRO A 101 -2.95 3.94 -18.31
N PRO A 102 -2.15 4.00 -19.39
CA PRO A 102 -2.65 3.74 -20.73
C PRO A 102 -3.12 2.29 -20.88
N SER A 103 -4.01 2.02 -21.84
CA SER A 103 -4.60 0.69 -22.07
C SER A 103 -3.59 -0.41 -22.44
N SER A 104 -2.34 -0.06 -22.72
CA SER A 104 -1.23 -1.00 -22.91
C SER A 104 -0.75 -1.64 -21.59
N VAL A 105 -1.05 -1.01 -20.45
CA VAL A 105 -0.78 -1.52 -19.10
C VAL A 105 -1.92 -2.43 -18.67
N ARG A 106 -1.58 -3.64 -18.22
CA ARG A 106 -2.52 -4.55 -17.55
C ARG A 106 -2.49 -4.21 -16.06
N TRP A 107 -3.60 -3.82 -15.48
CA TRP A 107 -3.70 -3.55 -14.05
C TRP A 107 -4.56 -4.61 -13.37
N ILE A 108 -4.00 -5.31 -12.39
CA ILE A 108 -4.70 -6.36 -11.64
C ILE A 108 -4.73 -6.01 -10.16
N ASP A 109 -5.92 -5.72 -9.66
CA ASP A 109 -6.19 -5.54 -8.24
C ASP A 109 -6.49 -6.91 -7.61
N ILE A 110 -5.74 -7.30 -6.58
CA ILE A 110 -5.89 -8.59 -5.88
C ILE A 110 -6.17 -8.33 -4.40
N ASP A 111 -7.26 -8.87 -3.89
CA ASP A 111 -7.60 -8.87 -2.46
C ASP A 111 -8.62 -9.98 -2.17
N TYR A 112 -9.00 -10.15 -0.90
CA TYR A 112 -10.03 -11.09 -0.51
C TYR A 112 -11.35 -10.84 -1.28
N PRO A 113 -12.11 -11.89 -1.62
CA PRO A 113 -13.35 -11.77 -2.39
C PRO A 113 -14.32 -10.70 -1.85
N GLU A 114 -14.50 -10.62 -0.54
CA GLU A 114 -15.38 -9.64 0.11
C GLU A 114 -14.88 -8.19 -0.01
N VAL A 115 -13.57 -7.98 -0.10
CA VAL A 115 -12.96 -6.66 -0.32
C VAL A 115 -13.15 -6.26 -1.78
N ILE A 116 -12.90 -7.19 -2.71
CA ILE A 116 -13.14 -6.96 -4.14
C ILE A 116 -14.63 -6.66 -4.41
N ASP A 117 -15.55 -7.39 -3.79
CA ASP A 117 -16.97 -7.12 -3.93
C ASP A 117 -17.36 -5.74 -3.38
N LEU A 118 -16.74 -5.31 -2.28
CA LEU A 118 -16.91 -3.95 -1.77
C LEU A 118 -16.35 -2.90 -2.74
N ARG A 119 -15.17 -3.12 -3.33
CA ARG A 119 -14.59 -2.22 -4.33
C ARG A 119 -15.53 -2.04 -5.52
N ARG A 120 -16.08 -3.12 -6.08
CA ARG A 120 -17.04 -3.07 -7.20
C ARG A 120 -18.27 -2.21 -6.91
N ARG A 121 -18.77 -2.23 -5.67
CA ARG A 121 -19.91 -1.39 -5.27
C ARG A 121 -19.51 0.06 -5.03
N LEU A 122 -18.33 0.29 -4.46
CA LEU A 122 -17.93 1.59 -3.93
C LEU A 122 -17.18 2.48 -4.92
N LEU A 123 -16.32 1.89 -5.75
CA LEU A 123 -15.38 2.60 -6.61
C LEU A 123 -15.82 2.52 -8.07
N PRO A 124 -15.58 3.56 -8.88
CA PRO A 124 -15.75 3.47 -10.32
C PRO A 124 -14.73 2.48 -10.89
N GLU A 125 -15.20 1.62 -11.79
CA GLU A 125 -14.33 0.68 -12.50
C GLU A 125 -13.52 1.44 -13.57
N PRO A 126 -12.18 1.39 -13.54
CA PRO A 126 -11.33 2.00 -14.54
C PRO A 126 -11.59 1.44 -15.94
N SER A 127 -11.45 2.27 -16.96
CA SER A 127 -11.42 1.80 -18.35
C SER A 127 -10.09 1.11 -18.69
N GLY A 128 -10.08 0.35 -19.79
CA GLY A 128 -8.84 -0.24 -20.32
C GLY A 128 -8.65 -1.70 -19.89
N ASN A 129 -7.40 -2.10 -19.70
CA ASN A 129 -7.03 -3.47 -19.34
C ASN A 129 -6.91 -3.60 -17.82
N TYR A 130 -8.05 -3.63 -17.16
CA TYR A 130 -8.19 -3.67 -15.71
C TYR A 130 -8.94 -4.93 -15.27
N GLU A 131 -8.45 -5.57 -14.20
CA GLU A 131 -9.05 -6.77 -13.64
C GLU A 131 -9.04 -6.72 -12.11
N MET A 132 -10.12 -7.23 -11.50
CA MET A 132 -10.21 -7.45 -10.05
C MET A 132 -10.30 -8.94 -9.74
N VAL A 133 -9.33 -9.45 -8.99
CA VAL A 133 -9.21 -10.87 -8.62
C VAL A 133 -9.47 -11.04 -7.13
N GLY A 134 -10.53 -11.78 -6.79
CA GLY A 134 -10.86 -12.16 -5.42
C GLY A 134 -10.05 -13.37 -4.96
N ALA A 135 -8.93 -13.16 -4.28
CA ALA A 135 -8.06 -14.21 -3.77
C ALA A 135 -7.23 -13.73 -2.57
N SER A 136 -6.82 -14.66 -1.69
CA SER A 136 -5.73 -14.34 -0.77
C SER A 136 -4.43 -14.25 -1.55
N VAL A 137 -3.62 -13.23 -1.30
CA VAL A 137 -2.29 -13.08 -1.92
C VAL A 137 -1.36 -14.24 -1.55
N THR A 138 -1.61 -14.94 -0.44
CA THR A 138 -0.84 -16.12 -0.03
C THR A 138 -1.20 -17.37 -0.85
N ASP A 139 -2.39 -17.41 -1.45
CA ASP A 139 -2.79 -18.53 -2.31
C ASP A 139 -1.95 -18.54 -3.58
N GLU A 140 -1.74 -19.72 -4.16
CA GLU A 140 -0.87 -19.86 -5.34
C GLU A 140 -1.63 -19.74 -6.66
N ALA A 141 -2.94 -20.00 -6.62
CA ALA A 141 -3.75 -20.17 -7.82
C ALA A 141 -3.84 -18.89 -8.66
N TRP A 142 -4.06 -17.74 -8.01
CA TRP A 142 -4.26 -16.47 -8.71
C TRP A 142 -3.06 -16.09 -9.58
N LEU A 143 -1.83 -16.32 -9.09
CA LEU A 143 -0.61 -15.91 -9.79
C LEU A 143 -0.37 -16.72 -11.07
N ARG A 144 -0.86 -17.97 -11.12
CA ARG A 144 -0.75 -18.83 -12.32
C ARG A 144 -1.62 -18.34 -13.47
N GLU A 145 -2.75 -17.70 -13.16
CA GLU A 145 -3.66 -17.15 -14.15
C GLU A 145 -3.17 -15.81 -14.73
N VAL A 146 -2.22 -15.14 -14.05
CA VAL A 146 -1.61 -13.91 -14.57
C VAL A 146 -0.65 -14.26 -15.72
N PRO A 147 -0.81 -13.64 -16.91
CA PRO A 147 0.14 -13.83 -18.00
C PRO A 147 1.50 -13.18 -17.68
N ASP A 148 2.57 -13.94 -17.92
CA ASP A 148 3.98 -13.57 -17.70
C ASP A 148 4.62 -12.94 -18.95
N ASP A 149 3.81 -12.33 -19.82
CA ASP A 149 4.17 -11.85 -21.15
C ASP A 149 4.85 -10.47 -21.18
N ARG A 150 5.09 -9.85 -20.02
CA ARG A 150 5.59 -8.47 -19.92
C ARG A 150 6.27 -8.17 -18.56
N PRO A 151 7.13 -7.14 -18.49
CA PRO A 151 7.66 -6.64 -17.23
C PRO A 151 6.55 -6.30 -16.23
N THR A 152 6.77 -6.62 -14.96
CA THR A 152 5.74 -6.50 -13.92
C THR A 152 6.20 -5.65 -12.75
N VAL A 153 5.41 -4.64 -12.37
CA VAL A 153 5.59 -3.92 -11.10
C VAL A 153 4.54 -4.38 -10.11
N VAL A 154 4.99 -4.75 -8.92
CA VAL A 154 4.14 -5.18 -7.82
C VAL A 154 4.07 -4.07 -6.79
N VAL A 155 2.86 -3.66 -6.43
CA VAL A 155 2.62 -2.68 -5.35
C VAL A 155 1.88 -3.38 -4.22
N ALA A 156 2.49 -3.40 -3.04
CA ALA A 156 1.93 -3.98 -1.82
C ALA A 156 2.02 -2.98 -0.66
N GLU A 157 1.02 -2.10 -0.55
CA GLU A 157 0.92 -1.11 0.53
C GLU A 157 0.10 -1.67 1.70
N GLY A 158 0.63 -1.58 2.92
CA GLY A 158 -0.06 -2.00 4.13
C GLY A 158 -0.33 -3.51 4.18
N LEU A 159 0.48 -4.32 3.50
CA LEU A 159 0.31 -5.78 3.41
C LEU A 159 1.34 -6.55 4.26
N THR A 160 2.63 -6.33 4.00
CA THR A 160 3.71 -7.24 4.44
C THR A 160 3.70 -7.51 5.94
N MET A 161 3.45 -6.48 6.75
CA MET A 161 3.40 -6.55 8.19
C MET A 161 2.28 -7.45 8.75
N TYR A 162 1.22 -7.70 7.98
CA TYR A 162 0.14 -8.62 8.34
C TYR A 162 0.42 -10.07 7.94
N LEU A 163 1.43 -10.32 7.10
CA LEU A 163 1.84 -11.67 6.72
C LEU A 163 2.79 -12.26 7.77
N ARG A 164 2.78 -13.59 7.89
CA ARG A 164 3.92 -14.27 8.50
C ARG A 164 5.12 -14.16 7.57
N LYS A 165 6.33 -14.11 8.14
CA LYS A 165 7.57 -13.95 7.37
C LYS A 165 7.71 -15.01 6.26
N GLU A 166 7.34 -16.25 6.56
CA GLU A 166 7.41 -17.38 5.63
C GLU A 166 6.42 -17.23 4.47
N ASP A 167 5.22 -16.71 4.73
CA ASP A 167 4.21 -16.44 3.70
C ASP A 167 4.65 -15.27 2.80
N GLY A 168 5.17 -14.19 3.40
CA GLY A 168 5.73 -13.06 2.67
C GLY A 168 6.94 -13.44 1.81
N LYS A 169 7.86 -14.25 2.34
CA LYS A 169 9.00 -14.78 1.60
C LYS A 169 8.55 -15.63 0.41
N ARG A 170 7.63 -16.58 0.62
CA ARG A 170 7.08 -17.40 -0.47
C ARG A 170 6.38 -16.56 -1.54
N LEU A 171 5.62 -15.55 -1.15
CA LEU A 171 4.96 -14.63 -2.08
C LEU A 171 5.98 -13.91 -2.97
N ILE A 172 7.01 -13.31 -2.37
CA ILE A 172 8.08 -12.62 -3.10
C ILE A 172 8.82 -13.57 -4.05
N GLN A 173 9.18 -14.77 -3.59
CA GLN A 173 9.85 -15.77 -4.42
C GLN A 173 9.01 -16.17 -5.63
N ARG A 174 7.74 -16.54 -5.44
CA ARG A 174 6.85 -16.94 -6.54
C ARG A 174 6.66 -15.84 -7.58
N ILE A 175 6.52 -14.59 -7.15
CA ILE A 175 6.41 -13.44 -8.08
C ILE A 175 7.70 -13.29 -8.87
N THR A 176 8.83 -13.33 -8.16
CA THR A 176 10.17 -13.18 -8.76
C THR A 176 10.46 -14.29 -9.78
N GLU A 177 10.00 -15.52 -9.53
CA GLU A 177 10.19 -16.68 -10.41
C GLU A 177 9.21 -16.68 -11.60
N ARG A 178 8.03 -16.05 -11.45
CA ARG A 178 6.96 -16.09 -12.46
C ARG A 178 7.21 -15.13 -13.62
N PHE A 179 7.64 -13.91 -13.34
CA PHE A 179 7.73 -12.85 -14.35
C PHE A 179 9.16 -12.71 -14.90
N PRO A 180 9.32 -12.32 -16.18
CA PRO A 180 10.64 -12.26 -16.83
C PRO A 180 11.55 -11.16 -16.23
N SER A 181 10.95 -10.09 -15.73
CA SER A 181 11.61 -9.01 -14.99
C SER A 181 10.57 -8.14 -14.30
N GLY A 182 10.99 -7.34 -13.32
CA GLY A 182 10.06 -6.45 -12.65
C GLY A 182 10.61 -5.67 -11.48
N GLN A 183 9.68 -5.05 -10.75
CA GLN A 183 9.97 -4.37 -9.49
C GLN A 183 8.96 -4.75 -8.41
N LEU A 184 9.43 -4.81 -7.17
CA LEU A 184 8.60 -4.97 -5.97
C LEU A 184 8.62 -3.67 -5.16
N LEU A 185 7.46 -3.08 -4.93
CA LEU A 185 7.26 -1.83 -4.21
C LEU A 185 6.37 -2.11 -2.99
N PHE A 186 6.93 -2.02 -1.78
CA PHE A 186 6.17 -2.35 -0.57
C PHE A 186 6.68 -1.62 0.67
N ASP A 187 5.79 -1.37 1.62
CA ASP A 187 6.16 -0.86 2.94
C ASP A 187 6.36 -1.98 3.96
N VAL A 188 7.23 -1.74 4.94
CA VAL A 188 7.53 -2.66 6.04
C VAL A 188 7.64 -1.89 7.35
N TYR A 189 7.37 -2.58 8.46
CA TYR A 189 7.74 -2.10 9.79
C TYR A 189 9.11 -2.67 10.20
N GLY A 190 9.89 -1.89 10.94
CA GLY A 190 11.05 -2.41 11.66
C GLY A 190 10.66 -3.18 12.93
N PRO A 191 11.61 -3.89 13.57
CA PRO A 191 11.33 -4.68 14.78
C PRO A 191 10.69 -3.87 15.92
N LEU A 192 11.13 -2.61 16.09
CA LEU A 192 10.54 -1.72 17.09
C LEU A 192 9.09 -1.37 16.75
N GLY A 193 8.78 -1.15 15.47
CA GLY A 193 7.41 -0.89 15.00
C GLY A 193 6.48 -2.05 15.31
N ILE A 194 6.92 -3.29 15.05
CA ILE A 194 6.16 -4.50 15.41
C ILE A 194 5.97 -4.62 16.92
N ARG A 195 7.01 -4.34 17.72
CA ARG A 195 6.90 -4.37 19.19
C ARG A 195 5.91 -3.32 19.73
N LEU A 196 5.85 -2.16 19.09
CA LEU A 196 4.99 -1.02 19.48
C LEU A 196 3.66 -0.97 18.72
N GLN A 197 3.31 -2.00 17.95
CA GLN A 197 2.13 -2.00 17.06
C GLN A 197 0.81 -1.60 17.74
N LYS A 198 0.63 -1.90 19.05
CA LYS A 198 -0.56 -1.52 19.83
C LYS A 198 -0.69 -0.02 20.08
N MET A 199 0.36 0.76 19.82
CA MET A 199 0.33 2.22 19.86
C MET A 199 -0.24 2.84 18.59
N VAL A 200 -0.36 2.08 17.50
CA VAL A 200 -0.94 2.55 16.23
C VAL A 200 -2.47 2.48 16.35
N PRO A 201 -3.20 3.61 16.34
CA PRO A 201 -4.66 3.61 16.57
C PRO A 201 -5.42 2.73 15.57
N ALA A 202 -5.06 2.76 14.29
CA ALA A 202 -5.70 1.94 13.26
C ALA A 202 -5.58 0.44 13.57
N VAL A 203 -4.39 -0.05 13.94
CA VAL A 203 -4.15 -1.45 14.30
C VAL A 203 -4.91 -1.83 15.56
N ARG A 204 -4.82 -1.00 16.61
CA ARG A 204 -5.47 -1.24 17.90
C ARG A 204 -6.99 -1.26 17.79
N ASN A 205 -7.57 -0.26 17.13
CA ASN A 205 -9.02 -0.09 17.04
C ASN A 205 -9.65 -1.20 16.18
N ALA A 206 -8.94 -1.66 15.15
CA ALA A 206 -9.35 -2.76 14.29
C ALA A 206 -9.13 -4.16 14.91
N GLY A 207 -8.45 -4.25 16.07
CA GLY A 207 -8.08 -5.54 16.68
C GLY A 207 -7.11 -6.37 15.85
N ALA A 208 -6.35 -5.74 14.95
CA ALA A 208 -5.42 -6.41 14.05
C ALA A 208 -4.09 -6.72 14.75
N THR A 209 -3.33 -7.68 14.21
CA THR A 209 -1.99 -8.04 14.70
C THR A 209 -1.00 -8.04 13.54
N LEU A 210 0.13 -7.37 13.74
CA LEU A 210 1.28 -7.35 12.84
C LEU A 210 2.27 -8.44 13.26
N HIS A 211 2.76 -9.19 12.29
CA HIS A 211 3.57 -10.40 12.50
C HIS A 211 5.00 -10.26 12.00
N TRP A 212 5.22 -9.53 10.90
CA TRP A 212 6.52 -9.49 10.23
C TRP A 212 7.08 -8.06 10.21
N GLY A 213 8.29 -7.92 10.75
CA GLY A 213 9.12 -6.73 10.59
C GLY A 213 10.47 -7.06 9.96
N LEU A 214 11.09 -6.06 9.36
CA LEU A 214 12.36 -6.17 8.65
C LEU A 214 13.34 -5.12 9.18
N ASP A 215 14.49 -5.56 9.69
CA ASP A 215 15.51 -4.67 10.25
C ASP A 215 16.49 -4.17 9.18
N ASP A 216 16.96 -5.10 8.33
CA ASP A 216 17.87 -4.82 7.22
C ASP A 216 17.14 -5.09 5.88
N PRO A 217 17.00 -4.10 4.98
CA PRO A 217 16.40 -4.32 3.67
C PRO A 217 17.16 -5.41 2.89
N HIS A 218 18.49 -5.46 3.01
CA HIS A 218 19.31 -6.42 2.28
C HIS A 218 19.04 -7.89 2.65
N GLU A 219 18.32 -8.16 3.75
CA GLU A 219 17.86 -9.52 4.07
C GLU A 219 16.99 -10.12 2.96
N VAL A 220 16.16 -9.31 2.29
CA VAL A 220 15.23 -9.78 1.23
C VAL A 220 16.00 -10.26 -0.01
N GLU A 221 17.17 -9.69 -0.30
CA GLU A 221 18.03 -10.12 -1.41
C GLU A 221 18.51 -11.57 -1.22
N THR A 222 18.60 -12.04 0.02
CA THR A 222 18.98 -13.43 0.33
C THR A 222 17.89 -14.46 -0.02
N TRP A 223 16.68 -14.01 -0.35
CA TRP A 223 15.54 -14.90 -0.59
C TRP A 223 15.49 -15.43 -2.03
N HIS A 224 16.05 -14.68 -2.98
CA HIS A 224 16.14 -15.10 -4.38
C HIS A 224 17.29 -14.35 -5.08
N PRO A 225 18.15 -15.03 -5.87
CA PRO A 225 19.34 -14.41 -6.48
C PRO A 225 19.04 -13.29 -7.50
N GLY A 226 17.81 -13.27 -8.04
CA GLY A 226 17.34 -12.20 -8.94
C GLY A 226 17.02 -10.88 -8.21
N LEU A 227 16.80 -10.90 -6.90
CA LEU A 227 16.40 -9.70 -6.16
C LEU A 227 17.60 -8.78 -5.92
N THR A 228 17.42 -7.50 -6.21
CA THR A 228 18.36 -6.43 -5.80
C THR A 228 17.58 -5.28 -5.19
N CYS A 229 17.98 -4.83 -4.01
CA CYS A 229 17.44 -3.64 -3.37
C CYS A 229 17.92 -2.40 -4.14
N LEU A 230 16.97 -1.60 -4.62
CA LEU A 230 17.25 -0.33 -5.27
C LEU A 230 17.14 0.81 -4.26
N ASP A 231 16.08 0.82 -3.44
CA ASP A 231 15.82 1.89 -2.49
C ASP A 231 15.22 1.36 -1.19
N ALA A 232 15.60 2.01 -0.09
CA ALA A 232 15.04 1.79 1.22
C ALA A 232 14.82 3.13 1.93
N VAL A 233 13.63 3.71 1.73
CA VAL A 233 13.28 5.05 2.24
C VAL A 233 12.63 4.90 3.60
N ARG A 234 13.22 5.51 4.64
CA ARG A 234 12.60 5.56 5.98
C ARG A 234 11.40 6.49 5.95
N SER A 235 10.36 6.17 6.73
CA SER A 235 9.18 7.05 6.84
C SER A 235 9.53 8.46 7.32
N VAL A 236 10.57 8.62 8.14
CA VAL A 236 11.06 9.93 8.61
C VAL A 236 11.84 10.72 7.56
N ASP A 237 12.36 10.04 6.54
CA ASP A 237 13.18 10.59 5.46
C ASP A 237 12.36 10.74 4.16
N MET A 238 11.04 10.50 4.22
CA MET A 238 10.15 10.52 3.05
C MET A 238 10.13 11.92 2.40
N PRO A 239 10.26 12.04 1.06
CA PRO A 239 10.01 13.30 0.38
C PRO A 239 8.61 13.82 0.72
N GLY A 240 8.48 15.11 1.06
CA GLY A 240 7.19 15.72 1.39
C GLY A 240 6.85 15.77 2.89
N VAL A 241 7.72 15.27 3.79
CA VAL A 241 7.52 15.41 5.25
C VAL A 241 7.36 16.88 5.68
N GLU A 242 7.92 17.83 4.93
CA GLU A 242 7.75 19.26 5.16
C GLU A 242 6.32 19.78 4.97
N LYS A 243 5.44 19.01 4.32
CA LYS A 243 3.99 19.28 4.20
C LYS A 243 3.20 18.92 5.45
N MET A 244 3.79 18.19 6.41
CA MET A 244 3.12 17.90 7.68
C MET A 244 2.90 19.18 8.49
N PRO A 245 1.88 19.21 9.37
CA PRO A 245 1.74 20.25 10.39
C PRO A 245 3.02 20.42 11.21
N ALA A 246 3.25 21.61 11.79
CA ALA A 246 4.48 21.91 12.52
C ALA A 246 4.80 20.90 13.64
N SER A 247 3.77 20.43 14.37
CA SER A 247 3.91 19.39 15.40
C SER A 247 4.34 18.04 14.82
N GLY A 248 3.80 17.65 13.66
CA GLY A 248 4.17 16.44 12.93
C GLY A 248 5.61 16.51 12.40
N ARG A 249 6.04 17.65 11.86
CA ARG A 249 7.42 17.84 11.41
C ARG A 249 8.42 17.74 12.56
N MET A 250 8.08 18.32 13.71
CA MET A 250 8.91 18.21 14.91
C MET A 250 9.00 16.77 15.39
N SER A 251 7.88 16.03 15.43
CA SER A 251 7.89 14.63 15.85
C SER A 251 8.72 13.75 14.90
N MET A 252 8.60 13.93 13.58
CA MET A 252 9.43 13.23 12.59
C MET A 252 10.92 13.54 12.77
N ARG A 253 11.27 14.82 12.97
CA ARG A 253 12.66 15.23 13.23
C ARG A 253 13.23 14.59 14.50
N VAL A 254 12.47 14.54 15.58
CA VAL A 254 12.89 13.88 16.82
C VAL A 254 13.09 12.38 16.58
N MET A 255 12.13 11.70 15.94
CA MET A 255 12.24 10.27 15.64
C MET A 255 13.45 9.94 14.75
N ALA A 256 13.78 10.81 13.78
CA ALA A 256 14.94 10.63 12.90
C ALA A 256 16.29 10.56 13.65
N HIS A 257 16.38 11.22 14.81
CA HIS A 257 17.60 11.24 15.63
C HIS A 257 17.65 10.13 16.69
N LEU A 258 16.55 9.40 16.90
CA LEU A 258 16.47 8.33 17.89
C LEU A 258 16.72 6.97 17.21
N PRO A 259 17.79 6.24 17.58
CA PRO A 259 18.05 4.90 17.08
C PRO A 259 16.84 3.97 17.31
N GLY A 260 16.49 3.17 16.30
CA GLY A 260 15.31 2.31 16.31
C GLY A 260 14.01 3.01 15.92
N PHE A 261 13.75 4.24 16.40
CA PHE A 261 12.54 5.00 16.02
C PHE A 261 12.57 5.47 14.58
N ARG A 262 13.74 5.93 14.10
CA ARG A 262 13.93 6.27 12.68
C ARG A 262 13.66 5.08 11.74
N ASP A 263 13.84 3.86 12.24
CA ASP A 263 13.72 2.60 11.48
C ASP A 263 12.36 1.91 11.71
N VAL A 264 11.39 2.59 12.34
CA VAL A 264 10.05 2.01 12.62
C VAL A 264 9.30 1.65 11.34
N GLY A 265 9.44 2.45 10.28
CA GLY A 265 8.76 2.23 9.01
C GLY A 265 9.67 2.54 7.84
N ARG A 266 9.59 1.74 6.78
CA ARG A 266 10.29 1.94 5.52
C ARG A 266 9.40 1.60 4.34
N ILE A 267 9.69 2.20 3.20
CA ILE A 267 9.19 1.79 1.89
C ILE A 267 10.38 1.31 1.09
N LEU A 268 10.25 0.16 0.47
CA LEU A 268 11.32 -0.54 -0.21
C LEU A 268 10.99 -0.72 -1.69
N ARG A 269 12.02 -0.58 -2.53
CA ARG A 269 11.99 -0.89 -3.96
C ARG A 269 13.04 -1.93 -4.26
N TYR A 270 12.63 -3.04 -4.85
CA TYR A 270 13.53 -4.06 -5.40
C TYR A 270 13.31 -4.18 -6.90
N ARG A 271 14.36 -4.52 -7.62
CA ARG A 271 14.26 -5.10 -8.97
C ARG A 271 14.40 -6.62 -8.91
N PHE A 272 13.84 -7.29 -9.91
CA PHE A 272 14.10 -8.69 -10.20
C PHE A 272 14.10 -8.98 -11.70
#